data_AF-A0A3C1FXY9-F1
#
_entry.id   AF-A0A3C1FXY9-F1
#
_cell.length_a   1.000
_cell.length_b   1.000
_cell.length_c   1.000
_cell.angle_alpha   90.00
_cell.angle_beta   90.00
_cell.angle_gamma   90.00
#
_symmetry.space_group_name_H-M   'P 1'
#
loop_
_entity.id
_entity.type
_entity.pdbx_description
1 polymer ?
#
loop_
_entity_poly.entity_id
_entity_poly.type
_entity_poly.pdbx_seq_one_letter_code
_entity_poly.pdbx_strand_id
1 'polypeptide(L)'
;MQNLNEHPAVKRYYEKKEGSKSDKIASRLSHKDIRRMCLEFGADDAGFVEIGRPELDDQRYDILKTFPWTKTLVSFVGRINRENLRSPARSIASLELHKVGEKLEGVSHQLTAYLERMGVKAVAPAAGFPMEMDQWLGKMFAVSHKPVAVAAGLGRMGLHRNVIHPVFGSFVLLNTVLIEADLDEYNTPLDHNPCLGCRLCAATCPTGAIEPDGYYNPANCMTHTYRELIGGFTDWIENIANSKNAADYRSRVSDAETVSMWQSLANGPCYKSVYCMAVCPAGEDVLPEYLEDKAGYIKEVVRPLQDKEETVYVLPGSDAESYVISKFPHKRIKRIGNGVRPPSIKSFLGSIPIAFQRHKSEGLAATYHFTFTGEECESATVTITNKTVTVKKGHEGAADIHIKADSRAWLRVLHKDSAMLKEIVFRKIRVKGSKGLLKAFGNCFA
;
A
#
# COMPACT_ATOMS: atom_id res chain seq x y z
N MET A 1 -8.39 12.53 -49.58
CA MET A 1 -7.57 12.88 -48.40
C MET A 1 -7.08 14.30 -48.59
N GLN A 2 -7.43 15.23 -47.70
CA GLN A 2 -6.85 16.59 -47.73
C GLN A 2 -5.33 16.49 -47.49
N ASN A 3 -4.55 17.25 -48.26
CA ASN A 3 -3.10 17.34 -48.09
C ASN A 3 -2.78 17.91 -46.70
N LEU A 4 -2.07 17.15 -45.86
CA LEU A 4 -1.72 17.56 -44.50
C LEU A 4 -0.98 18.91 -44.47
N ASN A 5 -0.16 19.19 -45.49
CA ASN A 5 0.60 20.44 -45.61
C ASN A 5 -0.29 21.65 -45.91
N GLU A 6 -1.53 21.44 -46.36
CA GLU A 6 -2.48 22.52 -46.63
C GLU A 6 -3.35 22.86 -45.43
N HIS A 7 -3.35 22.02 -44.39
CA HIS A 7 -4.13 22.24 -43.19
C HIS A 7 -3.72 23.56 -42.50
N PRO A 8 -4.65 24.48 -42.18
CA PRO A 8 -4.33 25.79 -41.62
C PRO A 8 -3.47 25.75 -40.35
N ALA A 9 -3.64 24.73 -39.50
CA ALA A 9 -2.81 24.56 -38.30
C ALA A 9 -1.35 24.16 -38.62
N VAL A 10 -1.13 23.39 -39.70
CA VAL A 10 0.21 22.95 -40.12
C VAL A 10 0.99 24.11 -40.73
N LYS A 11 0.33 24.95 -41.54
CA LYS A 11 0.92 26.20 -42.07
C LYS A 11 1.33 27.15 -40.93
N ARG A 12 0.41 27.43 -40.00
CA ARG A 12 0.69 28.25 -38.80
C ARG A 12 1.83 27.70 -37.94
N TYR A 13 1.98 26.39 -37.87
CA TYR A 13 3.11 25.76 -37.15
C TYR A 13 4.45 26.10 -37.81
N TYR A 14 4.56 25.95 -39.14
CA TYR A 14 5.80 26.27 -39.84
C TYR A 14 6.12 27.78 -39.79
N GLU A 15 5.11 28.64 -39.91
CA GLU A 15 5.26 30.10 -39.74
C GLU A 15 5.78 30.46 -38.33
N LYS A 16 5.23 29.85 -37.27
CA LYS A 16 5.71 30.05 -35.89
C LYS A 16 7.09 29.46 -35.64
N LYS A 17 7.39 28.29 -36.24
CA LYS A 17 8.69 27.61 -36.10
C LYS A 17 9.82 28.42 -36.70
N GLU A 18 9.56 29.14 -37.79
CA GLU A 18 10.53 30.07 -38.38
C GLU A 18 10.80 31.28 -37.47
N GLY A 19 9.80 31.76 -36.72
CA GLY A 19 9.95 32.83 -35.73
C GLY A 19 10.51 32.41 -34.35
N SER A 20 10.48 31.12 -33.99
CA SER A 20 10.76 30.60 -32.64
C SER A 20 12.16 30.01 -32.42
N LYS A 21 13.11 30.17 -33.36
CA LYS A 21 14.47 29.60 -33.26
C LYS A 21 15.31 30.06 -32.04
N SER A 22 14.79 30.95 -31.19
CA SER A 22 15.50 31.58 -30.06
C SER A 22 15.36 30.87 -28.70
N ASP A 23 14.23 30.24 -28.39
CA ASP A 23 13.95 29.90 -26.99
C ASP A 23 14.18 28.41 -26.71
N LYS A 24 15.45 28.02 -26.66
CA LYS A 24 15.80 26.75 -26.01
C LYS A 24 15.50 26.87 -24.52
N ILE A 25 14.52 26.08 -24.06
CA ILE A 25 14.25 25.86 -22.63
C ILE A 25 15.59 25.59 -21.93
N ALA A 26 15.83 26.29 -20.82
CA ALA A 26 17.03 26.12 -20.03
C ALA A 26 17.28 24.63 -19.75
N SER A 27 18.54 24.19 -19.88
CA SER A 27 18.93 22.78 -19.68
C SER A 27 18.64 22.26 -18.27
N ARG A 28 18.43 23.16 -17.30
CA ARG A 28 18.03 22.88 -15.92
C ARG A 28 16.99 23.90 -15.45
N LEU A 29 16.00 23.43 -14.70
CA LEU A 29 15.03 24.29 -14.01
C LEU A 29 15.53 24.64 -12.60
N SER A 30 15.13 25.81 -12.10
CA SER A 30 15.44 26.24 -10.73
C SER A 30 14.58 25.48 -9.72
N HIS A 31 15.21 24.73 -8.81
CA HIS A 31 14.50 23.99 -7.76
C HIS A 31 13.70 24.95 -6.86
N LYS A 32 14.21 26.18 -6.64
CA LYS A 32 13.52 27.21 -5.84
C LYS A 32 12.22 27.64 -6.49
N ASP A 33 12.21 27.80 -7.81
CA ASP A 33 10.99 28.17 -8.55
C ASP A 33 9.98 27.04 -8.55
N ILE A 34 10.42 25.79 -8.76
CA ILE A 34 9.52 24.62 -8.67
C ILE A 34 8.97 24.46 -7.25
N ARG A 35 9.81 24.65 -6.22
CA ARG A 35 9.36 24.61 -4.82
C ARG A 35 8.32 25.69 -4.55
N ARG A 36 8.59 26.93 -4.95
CA ARG A 36 7.65 28.06 -4.81
C ARG A 36 6.30 27.71 -5.46
N MET A 37 6.31 27.17 -6.68
CA MET A 37 5.08 26.78 -7.38
C MET A 37 4.31 25.69 -6.65
N CYS A 38 4.98 24.65 -6.15
CA CYS A 38 4.32 23.61 -5.38
C CYS A 38 3.56 24.21 -4.19
N LEU A 39 4.20 25.13 -3.45
CA LEU A 39 3.59 25.83 -2.32
C LEU A 39 2.45 26.76 -2.74
N GLU A 40 2.63 27.55 -3.80
CA GLU A 40 1.59 28.44 -4.35
C GLU A 40 0.36 27.67 -4.83
N PHE A 41 0.55 26.49 -5.43
CA PHE A 41 -0.55 25.61 -5.84
C PHE A 41 -1.20 24.85 -4.69
N GLY A 42 -0.59 24.90 -3.49
CA GLY A 42 -1.21 24.45 -2.25
C GLY A 42 -0.43 23.41 -1.46
N ALA A 43 0.67 22.84 -1.96
CA ALA A 43 1.46 21.90 -1.15
C ALA A 43 1.97 22.57 0.13
N ASP A 44 2.14 21.79 1.20
CA ASP A 44 2.63 22.28 2.48
C ASP A 44 4.17 22.16 2.60
N ASP A 45 4.77 21.24 1.85
CA ASP A 45 6.22 21.16 1.60
C ASP A 45 6.50 20.40 0.30
N ALA A 46 7.69 20.56 -0.27
CA ALA A 46 8.12 19.87 -1.48
C ALA A 46 9.63 19.61 -1.49
N GLY A 47 10.01 18.48 -2.08
CA GLY A 47 11.40 18.05 -2.23
C GLY A 47 11.61 17.28 -3.54
N PHE A 48 12.87 17.18 -3.95
CA PHE A 48 13.23 16.78 -5.31
C PHE A 48 14.25 15.65 -5.30
N VAL A 49 14.05 14.69 -6.21
CA VAL A 49 14.91 13.52 -6.35
C VAL A 49 15.20 13.28 -7.82
N GLU A 50 16.48 13.15 -8.16
CA GLU A 50 16.92 12.69 -9.47
C GLU A 50 16.66 11.17 -9.63
N ILE A 51 16.18 10.75 -10.80
CA ILE A 51 15.75 9.36 -11.08
C ILE A 51 16.88 8.33 -10.87
N GLY A 52 18.14 8.77 -10.98
CA GLY A 52 19.33 7.94 -10.80
C GLY A 52 19.65 7.56 -9.35
N ARG A 53 18.93 8.09 -8.36
CA ARG A 53 19.20 7.86 -6.92
C ARG A 53 19.01 6.41 -6.51
N PRO A 54 19.98 5.77 -5.80
CA PRO A 54 19.86 4.39 -5.32
C PRO A 54 18.60 4.13 -4.49
N GLU A 55 18.11 5.14 -3.78
CA GLU A 55 16.86 5.09 -3.00
C GLU A 55 15.62 4.78 -3.86
N LEU A 56 15.71 4.92 -5.18
CA LEU A 56 14.66 4.61 -6.15
C LEU A 56 14.90 3.30 -6.92
N ASP A 57 15.94 2.52 -6.60
CA ASP A 57 16.28 1.27 -7.30
C ASP A 57 15.10 0.29 -7.41
N ASP A 58 14.24 0.25 -6.39
CA ASP A 58 13.09 -0.65 -6.27
C ASP A 58 11.97 -0.37 -7.29
N GLN A 59 11.93 0.83 -7.87
CA GLN A 59 10.88 1.27 -8.78
C GLN A 59 11.38 1.98 -10.04
N ARG A 60 12.67 2.33 -10.13
CA ARG A 60 13.27 3.06 -11.25
C ARG A 60 12.97 2.39 -12.58
N TYR A 61 13.15 1.07 -12.65
CA TYR A 61 12.90 0.31 -13.87
C TYR A 61 11.46 0.50 -14.37
N ASP A 62 10.46 0.36 -13.48
CA ASP A 62 9.06 0.51 -13.85
C ASP A 62 8.73 1.95 -14.27
N ILE A 63 9.29 2.95 -13.57
CA ILE A 63 9.10 4.36 -13.90
C ILE A 63 9.65 4.65 -15.30
N LEU A 64 10.89 4.25 -15.59
CA LEU A 64 11.53 4.51 -16.89
C LEU A 64 10.95 3.65 -18.02
N LYS A 65 10.37 2.49 -17.71
CA LYS A 65 9.62 1.70 -18.69
C LYS A 65 8.37 2.45 -19.18
N THR A 66 7.66 3.13 -18.27
CA THR A 66 6.43 3.86 -18.60
C THR A 66 6.71 5.28 -19.08
N PHE A 67 7.69 5.96 -18.48
CA PHE A 67 8.06 7.35 -18.75
C PHE A 67 9.58 7.47 -18.98
N PRO A 68 10.10 7.05 -20.15
CA PRO A 68 11.55 6.96 -20.41
C PRO A 68 12.31 8.28 -20.34
N TRP A 69 11.59 9.39 -20.45
CA TRP A 69 12.12 10.75 -20.41
C TRP A 69 12.29 11.29 -18.98
N THR A 70 11.81 10.58 -17.96
CA THR A 70 11.83 11.06 -16.56
C THR A 70 13.27 11.27 -16.10
N LYS A 71 13.55 12.48 -15.59
CA LYS A 71 14.83 12.82 -14.96
C LYS A 71 14.68 13.17 -13.49
N THR A 72 13.59 13.86 -13.14
CA THR A 72 13.33 14.32 -11.77
C THR A 72 11.96 13.86 -11.29
N LEU A 73 11.89 13.52 -10.01
CA LEU A 73 10.66 13.30 -9.25
C LEU A 73 10.48 14.47 -8.28
N VAL A 74 9.40 15.20 -8.44
CA VAL A 74 8.97 16.29 -7.56
C VAL A 74 7.99 15.72 -6.55
N SER A 75 8.43 15.46 -5.33
CA SER A 75 7.59 14.97 -4.24
C SER A 75 7.08 16.14 -3.40
N PHE A 76 5.84 16.07 -2.96
CA PHE A 76 5.26 17.10 -2.10
C PHE A 76 4.24 16.52 -1.14
N VAL A 77 4.02 17.25 -0.04
CA VAL A 77 3.19 16.82 1.09
C VAL A 77 1.98 17.72 1.26
N GLY A 78 0.88 17.12 1.71
CA GLY A 78 -0.33 17.81 2.14
C GLY A 78 -0.58 17.52 3.61
N ARG A 79 -0.71 18.57 4.43
CA ARG A 79 -1.00 18.44 5.87
C ARG A 79 -2.42 17.96 6.09
N ILE A 80 -2.56 17.04 7.03
CA ILE A 80 -3.83 16.51 7.52
C ILE A 80 -4.17 17.26 8.81
N ASN A 81 -5.42 17.70 8.93
CA ASN A 81 -5.92 18.22 10.20
C ASN A 81 -5.88 17.13 11.29
N ARG A 82 -5.11 17.40 12.35
CA ARG A 82 -4.81 16.42 13.41
C ARG A 82 -6.05 15.96 14.16
N GLU A 83 -6.94 16.89 14.50
CA GLU A 83 -8.14 16.58 15.27
C GLU A 83 -9.18 15.81 14.44
N ASN A 84 -9.27 16.09 13.14
CA ASN A 84 -10.07 15.28 12.24
C ASN A 84 -9.59 13.83 12.21
N LEU A 85 -8.26 13.61 12.17
CA LEU A 85 -7.68 12.27 12.15
C LEU A 85 -7.76 11.55 13.50
N ARG A 86 -7.70 12.30 14.61
CA ARG A 86 -7.85 11.79 15.99
C ARG A 86 -9.30 11.44 16.36
N SER A 87 -10.27 11.91 15.60
CA SER A 87 -11.67 11.63 15.85
C SER A 87 -12.00 10.12 15.86
N PRO A 88 -12.68 9.61 16.91
CA PRO A 88 -13.23 8.25 16.90
C PRO A 88 -14.28 8.03 15.80
N ALA A 89 -14.93 9.12 15.36
CA ALA A 89 -15.88 9.11 14.25
C ALA A 89 -15.13 9.01 12.91
N ARG A 90 -15.12 7.80 12.34
CA ARG A 90 -14.38 7.45 11.12
C ARG A 90 -14.68 8.35 9.91
N SER A 91 -15.90 8.88 9.83
CA SER A 91 -16.32 9.77 8.74
C SER A 91 -15.52 11.08 8.72
N ILE A 92 -15.19 11.64 9.88
CA ILE A 92 -14.43 12.90 9.98
C ILE A 92 -13.01 12.69 9.46
N ALA A 93 -12.35 11.62 9.92
CA ALA A 93 -11.01 11.25 9.45
C ALA A 93 -10.98 10.93 7.95
N SER A 94 -11.96 10.17 7.44
CA SER A 94 -12.02 9.80 6.02
C SER A 94 -12.26 11.02 5.12
N LEU A 95 -13.15 11.92 5.51
CA LEU A 95 -13.42 13.15 4.76
C LEU A 95 -12.17 14.06 4.70
N GLU A 96 -11.43 14.15 5.80
CA GLU A 96 -10.17 14.89 5.82
C GLU A 96 -9.16 14.31 4.84
N LEU A 97 -8.97 12.98 4.84
CA LEU A 97 -8.06 12.30 3.93
C LEU A 97 -8.45 12.52 2.45
N HIS A 98 -9.75 12.51 2.14
CA HIS A 98 -10.24 12.83 0.80
C HIS A 98 -9.90 14.26 0.40
N LYS A 99 -10.20 15.25 1.26
CA LYS A 99 -9.93 16.67 0.98
C LYS A 99 -8.45 16.94 0.76
N VAL A 100 -7.57 16.37 1.59
CA VAL A 100 -6.13 16.52 1.42
C VAL A 100 -5.64 15.81 0.16
N GLY A 101 -6.22 14.65 -0.18
CA GLY A 101 -5.96 13.96 -1.44
C GLY A 101 -6.33 14.82 -2.66
N GLU A 102 -7.54 15.36 -2.70
CA GLU A 102 -8.02 16.26 -3.76
C GLU A 102 -7.15 17.51 -3.88
N LYS A 103 -6.73 18.10 -2.75
CA LYS A 103 -5.79 19.22 -2.71
C LYS A 103 -4.48 18.86 -3.41
N LEU A 104 -3.90 17.69 -3.12
CA LEU A 104 -2.64 17.26 -3.73
C LEU A 104 -2.77 16.90 -5.21
N GLU A 105 -3.91 16.35 -5.63
CA GLU A 105 -4.21 16.16 -7.05
C GLU A 105 -4.35 17.52 -7.78
N GLY A 106 -4.94 18.52 -7.12
CA GLY A 106 -4.98 19.90 -7.61
C GLY A 106 -3.59 20.53 -7.79
N VAL A 107 -2.66 20.28 -6.85
CA VAL A 107 -1.25 20.70 -6.97
C VAL A 107 -0.59 20.02 -8.18
N SER A 108 -0.74 18.69 -8.28
CA SER A 108 -0.23 17.90 -9.40
C SER A 108 -0.69 18.45 -10.74
N HIS A 109 -2.00 18.66 -10.90
CA HIS A 109 -2.59 19.15 -12.14
C HIS A 109 -2.07 20.53 -12.55
N GLN A 110 -1.99 21.46 -11.60
CA GLN A 110 -1.48 22.82 -11.86
C GLN A 110 0.00 22.81 -12.21
N LEU A 111 0.82 22.02 -11.50
CA LEU A 111 2.25 21.90 -11.75
C LEU A 111 2.52 21.28 -13.12
N THR A 112 1.84 20.19 -13.48
CA THR A 112 2.01 19.56 -14.80
C THR A 112 1.60 20.51 -15.92
N ALA A 113 0.47 21.22 -15.78
CA ALA A 113 0.02 22.17 -16.80
C ALA A 113 0.96 23.37 -16.94
N TYR A 114 1.56 23.83 -15.84
CA TYR A 114 2.56 24.89 -15.87
C TYR A 114 3.83 24.46 -16.61
N LEU A 115 4.37 23.29 -16.29
CA LEU A 115 5.57 22.73 -16.93
C LEU A 115 5.33 22.45 -18.41
N GLU A 116 4.16 21.95 -18.77
CA GLU A 116 3.79 21.72 -20.17
C GLU A 116 3.77 23.02 -20.99
N ARG A 117 3.26 24.12 -20.41
CA ARG A 117 3.32 25.45 -21.06
C ARG A 117 4.74 25.96 -21.28
N MET A 118 5.70 25.51 -20.46
CA MET A 118 7.12 25.75 -20.65
C MET A 118 7.77 24.79 -21.64
N GLY A 119 7.04 23.82 -22.20
CA GLY A 119 7.56 22.80 -23.09
C GLY A 119 8.32 21.67 -22.38
N VAL A 120 8.14 21.50 -21.07
CA VAL A 120 8.72 20.42 -20.27
C VAL A 120 7.68 19.31 -20.11
N LYS A 121 8.01 18.07 -20.48
CA LYS A 121 7.11 16.95 -20.19
C LYS A 121 6.99 16.74 -18.69
N ALA A 122 5.76 16.64 -18.22
CA ALA A 122 5.43 16.35 -16.84
C ALA A 122 4.23 15.41 -16.78
N VAL A 123 4.22 14.50 -15.81
CA VAL A 123 3.08 13.61 -15.56
C VAL A 123 2.84 13.46 -14.06
N ALA A 124 1.57 13.39 -13.68
CA ALA A 124 1.13 13.14 -12.33
C ALA A 124 0.48 11.74 -12.24
N PRO A 125 1.19 10.74 -11.70
CA PRO A 125 0.57 9.50 -11.24
C PRO A 125 -0.45 9.77 -10.12
N ALA A 126 -1.41 8.87 -9.95
CA ALA A 126 -2.41 8.98 -8.89
C ALA A 126 -1.77 8.94 -7.50
N ALA A 127 -2.12 9.91 -6.63
CA ALA A 127 -1.58 10.04 -5.26
C ALA A 127 -1.88 8.81 -4.39
N GLY A 128 -3.01 8.17 -4.66
CA GLY A 128 -3.51 6.97 -4.01
C GLY A 128 -4.47 6.24 -4.94
N PHE A 129 -5.06 5.13 -4.46
CA PHE A 129 -6.03 4.32 -5.22
C PHE A 129 -5.54 3.98 -6.63
N PRO A 130 -4.63 3.00 -6.75
CA PRO A 130 -4.10 2.58 -8.05
C PRO A 130 -5.21 2.38 -9.09
N MET A 131 -4.88 2.53 -10.38
CA MET A 131 -5.86 2.35 -11.47
C MET A 131 -5.51 1.23 -12.45
N GLU A 132 -4.31 0.65 -12.37
CA GLU A 132 -3.87 -0.50 -13.19
C GLU A 132 -4.45 -1.81 -12.61
N MET A 133 -5.78 -1.93 -12.63
CA MET A 133 -6.52 -3.02 -11.99
C MET A 133 -6.35 -4.38 -12.69
N ASP A 134 -5.99 -4.38 -13.97
CA ASP A 134 -5.58 -5.58 -14.70
C ASP A 134 -4.31 -6.23 -14.11
N GLN A 135 -3.52 -5.47 -13.34
CA GLN A 135 -2.37 -5.96 -12.58
C GLN A 135 -2.71 -6.37 -11.15
N TRP A 136 -3.95 -6.77 -10.86
CA TRP A 136 -4.38 -7.23 -9.53
C TRP A 136 -3.41 -8.26 -8.92
N LEU A 137 -3.01 -8.03 -7.66
CA LEU A 137 -1.97 -8.77 -6.91
C LEU A 137 -0.52 -8.58 -7.42
N GLY A 138 -0.32 -7.68 -8.38
CA GLY A 138 0.96 -7.12 -8.80
C GLY A 138 1.10 -5.64 -8.40
N LYS A 139 1.89 -4.89 -9.19
CA LYS A 139 2.15 -3.45 -8.96
C LYS A 139 1.10 -2.61 -9.70
N MET A 140 -0.03 -2.35 -9.07
CA MET A 140 -1.14 -1.61 -9.69
C MET A 140 -0.93 -0.09 -9.82
N PHE A 141 0.24 0.42 -9.45
CA PHE A 141 0.57 1.85 -9.44
C PHE A 141 1.91 2.09 -10.15
N ALA A 142 2.04 3.24 -10.81
CA ALA A 142 3.27 3.61 -11.49
C ALA A 142 4.40 3.99 -10.51
N VAL A 143 4.06 4.71 -9.44
CA VAL A 143 5.02 5.30 -8.50
C VAL A 143 4.67 4.92 -7.06
N SER A 144 5.67 4.54 -6.27
CA SER A 144 5.56 4.39 -4.82
C SER A 144 5.94 5.72 -4.17
N HIS A 145 4.97 6.54 -3.76
CA HIS A 145 5.24 7.89 -3.23
C HIS A 145 6.06 7.91 -1.94
N LYS A 146 5.95 6.88 -1.08
CA LYS A 146 6.66 6.83 0.22
C LYS A 146 8.19 6.80 0.05
N PRO A 147 8.79 5.88 -0.73
CA PRO A 147 10.23 5.94 -1.03
C PRO A 147 10.68 7.26 -1.65
N VAL A 148 9.89 7.84 -2.56
CA VAL A 148 10.25 9.13 -3.19
C VAL A 148 10.29 10.24 -2.14
N ALA A 149 9.29 10.33 -1.26
CA ALA A 149 9.27 11.33 -0.20
C ALA A 149 10.45 11.16 0.79
N VAL A 150 10.84 9.92 1.09
CA VAL A 150 12.03 9.64 1.91
C VAL A 150 13.31 10.09 1.20
N ALA A 151 13.46 9.77 -0.08
CA ALA A 151 14.60 10.19 -0.89
C ALA A 151 14.67 11.72 -1.03
N ALA A 152 13.51 12.38 -1.11
CA ALA A 152 13.35 13.82 -1.20
C ALA A 152 13.59 14.56 0.13
N GLY A 153 13.93 13.86 1.22
CA GLY A 153 14.15 14.47 2.53
C GLY A 153 12.87 14.92 3.25
N LEU A 154 11.68 14.54 2.77
CA LEU A 154 10.39 14.94 3.34
C LEU A 154 9.98 14.10 4.57
N GLY A 155 10.78 13.09 4.93
CA GLY A 155 10.54 12.28 6.13
C GLY A 155 11.26 10.94 6.15
N ARG A 156 10.98 10.14 7.18
CA ARG A 156 11.40 8.73 7.26
C ARG A 156 10.24 7.84 7.61
N MET A 157 10.30 6.57 7.20
CA MET A 157 9.28 5.58 7.56
C MET A 157 9.31 5.28 9.06
N GLY A 158 8.18 5.51 9.73
CA GLY A 158 7.99 5.15 11.12
C GLY A 158 7.63 3.67 11.34
N LEU A 159 7.52 3.27 12.61
CA LEU A 159 7.10 1.93 13.02
C LEU A 159 5.76 1.50 12.37
N HIS A 160 4.84 2.45 12.22
CA HIS A 160 3.52 2.25 11.59
C HIS A 160 3.54 2.21 10.05
N ARG A 161 4.71 2.20 9.42
CA ARG A 161 4.88 2.14 7.95
C ARG A 161 4.31 3.33 7.17
N ASN A 162 4.14 4.50 7.81
CA ASN A 162 3.89 5.76 7.11
C ASN A 162 5.11 6.67 7.26
N VAL A 163 5.28 7.57 6.29
CA VAL A 163 6.32 8.60 6.34
C VAL A 163 5.96 9.58 7.47
N ILE A 164 6.94 9.87 8.32
CA ILE A 164 6.85 10.89 9.36
C ILE A 164 7.68 12.08 8.89
N HIS A 165 7.00 13.19 8.63
CA HIS A 165 7.61 14.47 8.31
C HIS A 165 8.22 15.09 9.58
N PRO A 166 9.39 15.75 9.52
CA PRO A 166 10.08 16.28 10.70
C PRO A 166 9.25 17.36 11.42
N VAL A 167 8.54 18.21 10.67
CA VAL A 167 7.61 19.22 11.23
C VAL A 167 6.21 18.65 11.49
N PHE A 168 5.50 18.22 10.43
CA PHE A 168 4.09 17.83 10.51
C PHE A 168 3.81 16.44 11.10
N GLY A 169 4.83 15.64 11.39
CA GLY A 169 4.66 14.29 11.91
C GLY A 169 4.10 13.32 10.87
N SER A 170 3.29 12.34 11.33
CA SER A 170 2.60 11.41 10.42
C SER A 170 1.32 12.00 9.80
N PHE A 171 1.00 13.26 10.07
CA PHE A 171 -0.22 13.91 9.59
C PHE A 171 -0.02 14.51 8.19
N VAL A 172 0.45 13.65 7.26
CA VAL A 172 0.71 14.04 5.88
C VAL A 172 0.17 13.01 4.89
N LEU A 173 -0.32 13.49 3.75
CA LEU A 173 -0.43 12.72 2.52
C LEU A 173 0.68 13.13 1.56
N LEU A 174 0.98 12.25 0.60
CA LEU A 174 2.10 12.41 -0.34
C LEU A 174 1.56 12.36 -1.77
N ASN A 175 2.17 13.15 -2.65
CA ASN A 175 2.04 12.95 -4.10
C ASN A 175 3.39 13.21 -4.78
N THR A 176 3.50 12.87 -6.07
CA THR A 176 4.73 13.01 -6.85
C THR A 176 4.42 13.32 -8.31
N VAL A 177 5.09 14.32 -8.87
CA VAL A 177 5.09 14.61 -10.31
C VAL A 177 6.43 14.20 -10.91
N LEU A 178 6.42 13.51 -12.06
CA LEU A 178 7.61 13.12 -12.81
C LEU A 178 7.85 14.13 -13.93
N ILE A 179 9.09 14.59 -14.12
CA ILE A 179 9.43 15.64 -15.11
C ILE A 179 10.66 15.26 -15.96
N GLU A 180 10.70 15.73 -17.21
CA GLU A 180 11.81 15.51 -18.17
C GLU A 180 13.04 16.40 -17.91
N ALA A 181 12.90 17.41 -17.06
CA ALA A 181 13.96 18.36 -16.78
C ALA A 181 14.82 17.95 -15.57
N ASP A 182 16.10 18.28 -15.66
CA ASP A 182 17.00 18.29 -14.50
C ASP A 182 16.75 19.57 -13.69
N LEU A 183 16.99 19.52 -12.38
CA LEU A 183 17.03 20.70 -11.52
C LEU A 183 18.47 21.16 -11.26
N ASP A 184 18.63 22.39 -10.79
CA ASP A 184 19.92 22.92 -10.33
C ASP A 184 20.37 22.37 -8.98
N GLU A 185 19.44 21.89 -8.13
CA GLU A 185 19.70 21.26 -6.83
C GLU A 185 18.66 20.16 -6.52
N TYR A 186 19.05 19.17 -5.71
CA TYR A 186 18.18 18.09 -5.24
C TYR A 186 18.34 17.88 -3.74
N ASN A 187 17.28 17.37 -3.10
CA ASN A 187 17.31 17.07 -1.67
C ASN A 187 17.99 15.73 -1.38
N THR A 188 18.32 15.51 -0.11
CA THR A 188 18.84 14.25 0.40
C THR A 188 17.94 13.72 1.52
N PRO A 189 17.92 12.40 1.76
CA PRO A 189 17.21 11.83 2.89
C PRO A 189 17.61 12.49 4.22
N LEU A 190 16.67 12.57 5.15
CA LEU A 190 16.95 13.03 6.52
C LEU A 190 18.02 12.15 7.17
N ASP A 191 18.92 12.77 7.93
CA ASP A 191 19.99 12.13 8.68
C ASP A 191 19.49 11.25 9.85
N HIS A 192 18.33 11.58 10.41
CA HIS A 192 17.68 10.84 11.49
C HIS A 192 16.26 10.42 11.13
N ASN A 193 15.71 9.46 11.89
CA ASN A 193 14.30 9.06 11.79
C ASN A 193 13.47 9.80 12.85
N PRO A 194 12.44 10.59 12.47
CA PRO A 194 11.59 11.30 13.43
C PRO A 194 10.76 10.38 14.35
N CYS A 195 10.70 9.08 14.07
CA CYS A 195 9.98 8.13 14.92
C CYS A 195 10.60 8.04 16.33
N LEU A 196 9.79 8.31 17.37
CA LEU A 196 10.26 8.30 18.76
C LEU A 196 10.44 6.89 19.38
N GLY A 197 10.08 5.83 18.66
CA GLY A 197 10.08 4.47 19.22
C GLY A 197 9.05 4.26 20.35
N CYS A 198 8.06 5.14 20.50
CA CYS A 198 7.08 5.15 21.61
C CYS A 198 6.07 3.98 21.58
N ARG A 199 5.93 3.30 20.44
CA ARG A 199 5.03 2.14 20.22
C ARG A 199 3.52 2.41 20.41
N LEU A 200 3.09 3.67 20.49
CA LEU A 200 1.66 4.01 20.59
C LEU A 200 0.86 3.49 19.39
N CYS A 201 1.44 3.54 18.19
CA CYS A 201 0.80 2.99 16.99
C CYS A 201 0.56 1.48 17.05
N ALA A 202 1.47 0.73 17.68
CA ALA A 202 1.30 -0.71 17.91
C ALA A 202 0.23 -0.96 18.99
N ALA A 203 0.26 -0.18 20.07
CA ALA A 203 -0.69 -0.30 21.18
C ALA A 203 -2.14 0.01 20.78
N THR A 204 -2.36 0.91 19.81
CA THR A 204 -3.71 1.29 19.34
C THR A 204 -4.15 0.49 18.10
N CYS A 205 -3.26 -0.29 17.46
CA CYS A 205 -3.62 -1.03 16.26
C CYS A 205 -4.73 -2.07 16.55
N PRO A 206 -5.94 -1.94 15.96
CA PRO A 206 -7.08 -2.78 16.33
C PRO A 206 -6.88 -4.25 15.97
N THR A 207 -6.04 -4.56 14.97
CA THR A 207 -5.79 -5.93 14.50
C THR A 207 -4.42 -6.47 14.91
N GLY A 208 -3.62 -5.71 15.66
CA GLY A 208 -2.25 -6.11 15.99
C GLY A 208 -1.34 -6.23 14.77
N ALA A 209 -1.70 -5.57 13.66
CA ALA A 209 -0.91 -5.62 12.42
C ALA A 209 0.44 -4.91 12.54
N ILE A 210 0.62 -4.01 13.52
CA ILE A 210 1.89 -3.34 13.82
C ILE A 210 2.37 -3.87 15.16
N GLU A 211 3.56 -4.45 15.21
CA GLU A 211 4.11 -5.03 16.42
C GLU A 211 5.25 -4.18 17.01
N PRO A 212 5.46 -4.21 18.35
CA PRO A 212 6.46 -3.36 19.02
C PRO A 212 7.92 -3.58 18.59
N ASP A 213 8.21 -4.71 17.95
CA ASP A 213 9.54 -5.10 17.47
C ASP A 213 9.82 -4.68 16.02
N GLY A 214 8.87 -4.01 15.35
CA GLY A 214 9.01 -3.59 13.96
C GLY A 214 8.30 -4.48 12.96
N TYR A 215 7.80 -5.66 13.35
CA TYR A 215 7.07 -6.51 12.42
C TYR A 215 5.74 -5.86 12.01
N TYR A 216 5.37 -6.05 10.74
CA TYR A 216 4.13 -5.55 10.17
C TYR A 216 3.45 -6.63 9.36
N ASN A 217 2.20 -6.94 9.70
CA ASN A 217 1.36 -7.87 8.95
C ASN A 217 0.42 -7.09 8.01
N PRO A 218 0.73 -7.03 6.70
CA PRO A 218 -0.08 -6.25 5.75
C PRO A 218 -1.47 -6.84 5.54
N ALA A 219 -1.63 -8.17 5.54
CA ALA A 219 -2.95 -8.80 5.39
C ALA A 219 -3.89 -8.38 6.52
N ASN A 220 -3.44 -8.48 7.77
CA ASN A 220 -4.24 -8.11 8.95
C ASN A 220 -4.60 -6.61 8.97
N CYS A 221 -3.73 -5.74 8.46
CA CYS A 221 -4.03 -4.32 8.32
C CYS A 221 -5.09 -4.09 7.24
N MET A 222 -4.86 -4.60 6.02
CA MET A 222 -5.74 -4.38 4.87
C MET A 222 -7.14 -4.99 5.08
N THR A 223 -7.21 -6.20 5.66
CA THR A 223 -8.47 -6.88 5.98
C THR A 223 -9.43 -6.01 6.80
N HIS A 224 -8.90 -5.20 7.72
CA HIS A 224 -9.72 -4.32 8.54
C HIS A 224 -9.79 -2.91 7.98
N THR A 225 -8.65 -2.24 7.82
CA THR A 225 -8.57 -0.83 7.44
C THR A 225 -9.19 -0.58 6.07
N TYR A 226 -9.00 -1.51 5.13
CA TYR A 226 -9.47 -1.44 3.76
C TYR A 226 -10.66 -2.38 3.50
N ARG A 227 -11.47 -2.67 4.52
CA ARG A 227 -12.61 -3.60 4.45
C ARG A 227 -13.60 -3.31 3.31
N GLU A 228 -13.85 -2.05 2.97
CA GLU A 228 -14.78 -1.69 1.88
C GLU A 228 -14.08 -1.44 0.53
N LEU A 229 -12.77 -1.68 0.44
CA LEU A 229 -11.98 -1.43 -0.75
C LEU A 229 -11.70 -2.76 -1.48
N ILE A 230 -10.68 -2.76 -2.34
CA ILE A 230 -10.38 -3.78 -3.37
C ILE A 230 -10.72 -5.23 -2.95
N GLY A 231 -9.99 -5.82 -2.00
CA GLY A 231 -10.24 -7.22 -1.60
C GLY A 231 -11.57 -7.43 -0.87
N GLY A 232 -12.01 -6.43 -0.10
CA GLY A 232 -13.26 -6.50 0.64
C GLY A 232 -14.51 -6.38 -0.24
N PHE A 233 -14.43 -5.64 -1.35
CA PHE A 233 -15.46 -5.62 -2.38
C PHE A 233 -15.59 -6.99 -3.04
N THR A 234 -14.47 -7.65 -3.36
CA THR A 234 -14.50 -9.02 -3.90
C THR A 234 -15.11 -10.02 -2.91
N ASP A 235 -14.73 -9.97 -1.63
CA ASP A 235 -15.35 -10.78 -0.56
C ASP A 235 -16.86 -10.52 -0.47
N TRP A 236 -17.30 -9.27 -0.59
CA TRP A 236 -18.72 -8.91 -0.58
C TRP A 236 -19.49 -9.51 -1.77
N ILE A 237 -18.95 -9.40 -2.99
CA ILE A 237 -19.54 -10.00 -4.19
C ILE A 237 -19.63 -11.53 -4.06
N GLU A 238 -18.64 -12.18 -3.49
CA GLU A 238 -18.69 -13.62 -3.23
C GLU A 238 -19.76 -14.01 -2.22
N ASN A 239 -19.95 -13.20 -1.17
CA ASN A 239 -21.04 -13.44 -0.23
C ASN A 239 -22.41 -13.31 -0.92
N ILE A 240 -22.57 -12.40 -1.89
CA ILE A 240 -23.77 -12.33 -2.73
C ILE A 240 -23.91 -13.61 -3.58
N ALA A 241 -22.88 -13.96 -4.36
CA ALA A 241 -22.91 -15.09 -5.29
C ALA A 241 -23.11 -16.45 -4.59
N ASN A 242 -22.57 -16.61 -3.39
CA ASN A 242 -22.69 -17.83 -2.58
C ASN A 242 -24.00 -17.89 -1.78
N SER A 243 -24.80 -16.82 -1.73
CA SER A 243 -26.06 -16.79 -0.99
C SER A 243 -27.20 -17.37 -1.81
N LYS A 244 -28.02 -18.22 -1.18
CA LYS A 244 -29.18 -18.85 -1.83
C LYS A 244 -30.32 -17.86 -2.09
N ASN A 245 -30.48 -16.88 -1.22
CA ASN A 245 -31.52 -15.85 -1.26
C ASN A 245 -31.14 -14.67 -0.35
N ALA A 246 -31.99 -13.64 -0.30
CA ALA A 246 -31.75 -12.43 0.49
C ALA A 246 -31.61 -12.68 2.01
N ALA A 247 -32.29 -13.70 2.56
CA ALA A 247 -32.18 -14.02 3.98
C ALA A 247 -30.83 -14.67 4.32
N ASP A 248 -30.35 -15.60 3.47
CA ASP A 248 -29.00 -16.19 3.58
C ASP A 248 -27.92 -15.10 3.46
N TYR A 249 -28.06 -14.18 2.50
CA TYR A 249 -27.16 -13.04 2.35
C TYR A 249 -27.12 -12.16 3.62
N ARG A 250 -28.27 -11.76 4.15
CA ARG A 250 -28.34 -10.92 5.37
C ARG A 250 -27.79 -11.62 6.61
N SER A 251 -27.75 -12.96 6.64
CA SER A 251 -27.09 -13.72 7.71
C SER A 251 -25.56 -13.63 7.64
N ARG A 252 -25.00 -13.38 6.46
CA ARG A 252 -23.55 -13.28 6.19
C ARG A 252 -23.06 -11.85 6.23
N VAL A 253 -23.82 -10.92 5.64
CA VAL A 253 -23.50 -9.50 5.51
C VAL A 253 -24.70 -8.72 6.04
N SER A 254 -24.50 -7.97 7.13
CA SER A 254 -25.58 -7.15 7.69
C SER A 254 -25.98 -6.00 6.75
N ASP A 255 -27.17 -5.44 6.96
CA ASP A 255 -27.62 -4.27 6.21
C ASP A 255 -26.66 -3.08 6.39
N ALA A 256 -26.10 -2.90 7.59
CA ALA A 256 -25.10 -1.88 7.88
C ALA A 256 -23.79 -2.08 7.08
N GLU A 257 -23.32 -3.33 6.93
CA GLU A 257 -22.17 -3.65 6.09
C GLU A 257 -22.47 -3.37 4.60
N THR A 258 -23.67 -3.72 4.14
CA THR A 258 -24.11 -3.47 2.77
C THR A 258 -24.14 -1.97 2.46
N VAL A 259 -24.77 -1.17 3.34
CA VAL A 259 -24.85 0.29 3.18
C VAL A 259 -23.46 0.93 3.31
N SER A 260 -22.60 0.43 4.20
CA SER A 260 -21.21 0.89 4.30
C SER A 260 -20.41 0.64 3.03
N MET A 261 -20.62 -0.51 2.36
CA MET A 261 -19.99 -0.81 1.08
C MET A 261 -20.48 0.16 -0.01
N TRP A 262 -21.80 0.36 -0.12
CA TRP A 262 -22.38 1.34 -1.04
C TRP A 262 -21.79 2.75 -0.81
N GLN A 263 -21.71 3.19 0.44
CA GLN A 263 -21.15 4.50 0.78
C GLN A 263 -19.71 4.65 0.28
N SER A 264 -18.86 3.63 0.50
CA SER A 264 -17.46 3.65 0.08
C SER A 264 -17.29 3.65 -1.44
N LEU A 265 -18.22 3.04 -2.19
CA LEU A 265 -18.20 3.04 -3.65
C LEU A 265 -18.69 4.38 -4.22
N ALA A 266 -19.71 4.97 -3.61
CA ALA A 266 -20.34 6.19 -4.11
C ALA A 266 -19.60 7.48 -3.71
N ASN A 267 -18.91 7.50 -2.56
CA ASN A 267 -18.33 8.72 -1.98
C ASN A 267 -16.82 8.60 -1.71
N GLY A 268 -16.19 7.59 -2.31
CA GLY A 268 -14.78 7.31 -2.11
C GLY A 268 -14.46 6.54 -0.81
N PRO A 269 -13.19 6.15 -0.64
CA PRO A 269 -12.83 5.09 0.30
C PRO A 269 -12.97 5.45 1.79
N CYS A 270 -13.81 4.69 2.49
CA CYS A 270 -14.06 4.91 3.92
C CYS A 270 -13.14 4.02 4.78
N TYR A 271 -12.04 4.57 5.29
CA TYR A 271 -11.08 3.81 6.09
C TYR A 271 -11.65 3.41 7.45
N LYS A 272 -11.51 2.12 7.83
CA LYS A 272 -11.95 1.67 9.17
C LYS A 272 -11.02 2.12 10.29
N SER A 273 -9.74 2.28 10.00
CA SER A 273 -8.73 2.64 10.98
C SER A 273 -7.63 3.48 10.35
N VAL A 274 -7.28 4.57 11.03
CA VAL A 274 -6.07 5.37 10.78
C VAL A 274 -5.34 5.67 12.09
N TYR A 275 -5.57 4.79 13.08
CA TYR A 275 -5.23 5.06 14.47
C TYR A 275 -3.74 5.20 14.69
N CYS A 276 -2.94 4.45 13.92
CA CYS A 276 -1.49 4.52 14.00
C CYS A 276 -0.93 5.89 13.61
N MET A 277 -1.60 6.62 12.72
CA MET A 277 -1.26 8.00 12.36
C MET A 277 -1.81 8.98 13.41
N ALA A 278 -3.07 8.76 13.84
CA ALA A 278 -3.76 9.63 14.79
C ALA A 278 -3.02 9.76 16.14
N VAL A 279 -2.46 8.66 16.64
CA VAL A 279 -1.76 8.61 17.95
C VAL A 279 -0.27 8.88 17.86
N CYS A 280 0.27 9.17 16.68
CA CYS A 280 1.69 9.39 16.52
C CYS A 280 2.06 10.76 17.11
N PRO A 281 2.95 10.83 18.12
CA PRO A 281 3.38 12.09 18.71
C PRO A 281 4.62 12.68 18.02
N ALA A 282 5.11 12.04 16.94
CA ALA A 282 6.29 12.51 16.24
C ALA A 282 5.97 13.73 15.37
N GLY A 283 6.98 14.57 15.14
CA GLY A 283 6.88 15.83 14.41
C GLY A 283 6.93 17.04 15.36
N GLU A 284 7.68 18.08 15.00
CA GLU A 284 7.84 19.30 15.81
C GLU A 284 6.48 19.93 16.20
N ASP A 285 5.48 19.87 15.31
CA ASP A 285 4.14 20.41 15.57
C ASP A 285 3.33 19.60 16.61
N VAL A 286 3.69 18.33 16.84
CA VAL A 286 2.90 17.39 17.65
C VAL A 286 3.62 16.98 18.92
N LEU A 287 4.95 16.97 18.88
CA LEU A 287 5.81 16.49 19.94
C LEU A 287 5.61 17.20 21.29
N PRO A 288 5.40 18.54 21.35
CA PRO A 288 5.19 19.24 22.62
C PRO A 288 3.98 18.70 23.41
N GLU A 289 2.84 18.47 22.74
CA GLU A 289 1.61 17.92 23.36
C GLU A 289 1.88 16.58 24.08
N TYR A 290 2.80 15.78 23.55
CA TYR A 290 3.16 14.49 24.15
C TYR A 290 4.24 14.60 25.23
N LEU A 291 5.24 15.46 25.05
CA LEU A 291 6.35 15.58 26.01
C LEU A 291 5.95 16.33 27.27
N GLU A 292 5.08 17.33 27.15
CA GLU A 292 4.61 18.15 28.26
C GLU A 292 3.65 17.38 29.18
N ASP A 293 2.74 16.59 28.61
CA ASP A 293 1.85 15.72 29.39
C ASP A 293 1.58 14.37 28.69
N LYS A 294 2.47 13.40 28.95
CA LYS A 294 2.29 12.03 28.44
C LYS A 294 1.01 11.38 28.93
N ALA A 295 0.61 11.63 30.17
CA ALA A 295 -0.55 10.97 30.77
C ALA A 295 -1.85 11.52 30.15
N GLY A 296 -1.93 12.85 30.00
CA GLY A 296 -2.98 13.54 29.26
C GLY A 296 -3.05 13.07 27.80
N TYR A 297 -1.93 13.00 27.09
CA TYR A 297 -1.89 12.51 25.71
C TYR A 297 -2.46 11.09 25.59
N ILE A 298 -2.09 10.17 26.48
CA ILE A 298 -2.67 8.83 26.49
C ILE A 298 -4.18 8.88 26.74
N LYS A 299 -4.63 9.67 27.72
CA LYS A 299 -6.03 9.78 28.09
C LYS A 299 -6.90 10.39 26.97
N GLU A 300 -6.40 11.40 26.27
CA GLU A 300 -7.18 12.22 25.35
C GLU A 300 -7.03 11.81 23.89
N VAL A 301 -5.86 11.29 23.49
CA VAL A 301 -5.58 10.91 22.09
C VAL A 301 -5.65 9.40 21.89
N VAL A 302 -5.07 8.63 22.83
CA VAL A 302 -4.90 7.18 22.66
C VAL A 302 -6.14 6.39 23.09
N ARG A 303 -6.61 6.63 24.33
CA ARG A 303 -7.72 5.89 24.94
C ARG A 303 -9.02 5.95 24.15
N PRO A 304 -9.46 7.11 23.59
CA PRO A 304 -10.71 7.14 22.84
C PRO A 304 -10.74 6.20 21.63
N LEU A 305 -9.58 5.93 21.02
CA LEU A 305 -9.48 4.99 19.89
C LEU A 305 -9.38 3.53 20.36
N GLN A 306 -8.70 3.26 21.48
CA GLN A 306 -8.62 1.93 22.08
C GLN A 306 -9.98 1.46 22.64
N ASP A 307 -10.65 2.35 23.37
CA ASP A 307 -11.85 2.02 24.14
C ASP A 307 -13.12 2.03 23.27
N LYS A 308 -13.04 2.58 22.05
CA LYS A 308 -14.14 2.58 21.09
C LYS A 308 -14.71 1.18 20.85
N GLU A 309 -16.01 1.03 21.06
CA GLU A 309 -16.74 -0.17 20.64
C GLU A 309 -16.96 -0.15 19.12
N GLU A 310 -16.43 -1.16 18.44
CA GLU A 310 -16.55 -1.28 17.00
C GLU A 310 -16.40 -2.72 16.52
N THR A 311 -16.85 -2.96 15.28
CA THR A 311 -16.54 -4.21 14.58
C THR A 311 -15.12 -4.18 14.05
N VAL A 312 -14.33 -5.20 14.42
CA VAL A 312 -13.01 -5.50 13.86
C VAL A 312 -13.13 -6.70 12.93
N TYR A 313 -12.68 -6.51 11.69
CA TYR A 313 -12.74 -7.50 10.62
C TYR A 313 -11.43 -8.29 10.63
N VAL A 314 -11.52 -9.61 10.66
CA VAL A 314 -10.35 -10.50 10.73
C VAL A 314 -10.52 -11.71 9.82
N LEU A 315 -9.40 -12.28 9.37
CA LEU A 315 -9.40 -13.57 8.70
C LEU A 315 -9.52 -14.69 9.75
N PRO A 316 -10.34 -15.73 9.51
CA PRO A 316 -10.46 -16.87 10.42
C PRO A 316 -9.10 -17.51 10.69
N GLY A 317 -8.77 -17.73 11.97
CA GLY A 317 -7.52 -18.34 12.38
C GLY A 317 -6.29 -17.44 12.25
N SER A 318 -6.43 -16.16 11.93
CA SER A 318 -5.31 -15.22 11.86
C SER A 318 -4.74 -14.85 13.24
N ASP A 319 -3.56 -14.24 13.23
CA ASP A 319 -2.97 -13.60 14.41
C ASP A 319 -3.84 -12.44 14.88
N ALA A 320 -4.46 -11.69 13.96
CA ALA A 320 -5.39 -10.60 14.27
C ALA A 320 -6.61 -11.07 15.08
N GLU A 321 -7.19 -12.22 14.73
CA GLU A 321 -8.30 -12.78 15.50
C GLU A 321 -7.91 -13.06 16.96
N SER A 322 -6.74 -13.69 17.15
CA SER A 322 -6.23 -14.01 18.50
C SER A 322 -5.87 -12.74 19.27
N TYR A 323 -5.33 -11.74 18.56
CA TYR A 323 -4.96 -10.45 19.12
C TYR A 323 -6.19 -9.68 19.63
N VAL A 324 -7.25 -9.57 18.84
CA VAL A 324 -8.47 -8.83 19.24
C VAL A 324 -9.09 -9.45 20.50
N ILE A 325 -9.21 -10.79 20.55
CA ILE A 325 -9.76 -11.50 21.72
C ILE A 325 -8.98 -11.16 23.00
N SER A 326 -7.66 -11.09 22.91
CA SER A 326 -6.79 -10.87 24.07
C SER A 326 -6.63 -9.40 24.47
N LYS A 327 -6.57 -8.48 23.50
CA LYS A 327 -6.23 -7.06 23.72
C LYS A 327 -7.43 -6.13 23.74
N PHE A 328 -8.48 -6.45 22.98
CA PHE A 328 -9.67 -5.62 22.84
C PHE A 328 -10.95 -6.46 22.95
N PRO A 329 -11.18 -7.15 24.09
CA PRO A 329 -12.31 -8.07 24.26
C PRO A 329 -13.68 -7.40 24.15
N HIS A 330 -13.76 -6.08 24.32
CA HIS A 330 -14.97 -5.28 24.13
C HIS A 330 -15.28 -4.98 22.66
N LYS A 331 -14.33 -5.19 21.74
CA LYS A 331 -14.56 -4.99 20.30
C LYS A 331 -15.16 -6.25 19.68
N ARG A 332 -16.11 -6.06 18.76
CA ARG A 332 -16.84 -7.17 18.11
C ARG A 332 -16.03 -7.74 16.97
N ILE A 333 -15.76 -9.04 16.98
CA ILE A 333 -15.07 -9.71 15.87
C ILE A 333 -16.07 -10.07 14.76
N LYS A 334 -15.74 -9.71 13.51
CA LYS A 334 -16.39 -10.22 12.30
C LYS A 334 -15.37 -10.98 11.47
N ARG A 335 -15.61 -12.28 11.30
CA ARG A 335 -14.82 -13.16 10.43
C ARG A 335 -15.25 -13.00 8.99
N ILE A 336 -14.30 -12.79 8.09
CA ILE A 336 -14.54 -12.51 6.66
C ILE A 336 -13.50 -13.19 5.78
N GLY A 337 -13.76 -13.31 4.48
CA GLY A 337 -12.74 -13.67 3.51
C GLY A 337 -11.87 -12.47 3.14
N ASN A 338 -10.70 -12.71 2.55
CA ASN A 338 -9.86 -11.63 2.02
C ASN A 338 -10.24 -11.22 0.59
N GLY A 339 -11.07 -12.01 -0.12
CA GLY A 339 -11.41 -11.80 -1.53
C GLY A 339 -10.21 -11.91 -2.49
N VAL A 340 -9.08 -12.43 -2.01
CA VAL A 340 -7.80 -12.48 -2.74
C VAL A 340 -7.57 -13.89 -3.26
N ARG A 341 -7.43 -14.01 -4.59
CA ARG A 341 -7.08 -15.26 -5.28
C ARG A 341 -5.89 -15.01 -6.20
N PRO A 342 -4.70 -15.53 -5.87
CA PRO A 342 -3.54 -15.46 -6.77
C PRO A 342 -3.87 -16.08 -8.14
N PRO A 343 -3.78 -15.34 -9.26
CA PRO A 343 -4.11 -15.88 -10.58
C PRO A 343 -2.98 -16.73 -11.19
N SER A 344 -1.78 -16.66 -10.61
CA SER A 344 -0.55 -17.31 -11.10
C SER A 344 0.32 -17.81 -9.95
N ILE A 345 1.26 -18.71 -10.26
CA ILE A 345 2.25 -19.19 -9.28
C ILE A 345 3.15 -18.05 -8.82
N LYS A 346 3.57 -17.17 -9.74
CA LYS A 346 4.33 -15.97 -9.40
C LYS A 346 3.61 -15.10 -8.37
N SER A 347 2.31 -14.86 -8.56
CA SER A 347 1.49 -14.08 -7.60
C SER A 347 1.34 -14.81 -6.26
N PHE A 348 1.19 -16.14 -6.27
CA PHE A 348 1.13 -16.94 -5.05
C PHE A 348 2.44 -16.84 -4.25
N LEU A 349 3.59 -17.01 -4.90
CA LEU A 349 4.89 -16.89 -4.22
C LEU A 349 5.12 -15.48 -3.67
N GLY A 350 4.69 -14.45 -4.42
CA GLY A 350 4.75 -13.06 -3.97
C GLY A 350 3.82 -12.72 -2.80
N SER A 351 2.72 -13.45 -2.64
CA SER A 351 1.76 -13.21 -1.55
C SER A 351 2.12 -13.89 -0.23
N ILE A 352 3.04 -14.86 -0.22
CA ILE A 352 3.46 -15.59 0.99
C ILE A 352 3.89 -14.64 2.12
N PRO A 353 4.83 -13.68 1.92
CA PRO A 353 5.20 -12.76 3.00
C PRO A 353 4.07 -11.84 3.46
N ILE A 354 3.09 -11.59 2.59
CA ILE A 354 1.96 -10.69 2.86
C ILE A 354 0.92 -11.39 3.76
N ALA A 355 0.62 -12.66 3.45
CA ALA A 355 -0.40 -13.46 4.14
C ALA A 355 0.11 -14.16 5.41
N PHE A 356 1.42 -14.15 5.65
CA PHE A 356 2.06 -14.88 6.74
C PHE A 356 1.58 -14.42 8.13
N GLN A 357 1.15 -15.37 8.95
CA GLN A 357 0.72 -15.21 10.33
C GLN A 357 1.84 -15.73 11.23
N ARG A 358 2.75 -14.84 11.62
CA ARG A 358 4.00 -15.21 12.27
C ARG A 358 3.82 -15.98 13.58
N HIS A 359 2.77 -15.68 14.36
CA HIS A 359 2.56 -16.38 15.63
C HIS A 359 2.02 -17.80 15.39
N LYS A 360 1.41 -18.09 14.24
CA LYS A 360 1.06 -19.46 13.84
C LYS A 360 2.25 -20.30 13.44
N SER A 361 3.40 -19.68 13.16
CA SER A 361 4.66 -20.37 12.87
C SER A 361 5.52 -20.62 14.11
N GLU A 362 5.02 -20.36 15.32
CA GLU A 362 5.77 -20.60 16.55
C GLU A 362 6.19 -22.08 16.68
N GLY A 363 7.49 -22.29 16.93
CA GLY A 363 8.09 -23.63 17.00
C GLY A 363 8.35 -24.30 15.64
N LEU A 364 8.00 -23.67 14.52
CA LEU A 364 8.30 -24.18 13.18
C LEU A 364 9.68 -23.67 12.71
N ALA A 365 10.54 -24.60 12.34
CA ALA A 365 11.78 -24.36 11.61
C ALA A 365 11.86 -25.37 10.46
N ALA A 366 11.58 -24.93 9.23
CA ALA A 366 11.56 -25.79 8.07
C ALA A 366 11.82 -25.05 6.75
N THR A 367 12.49 -25.73 5.84
CA THR A 367 12.74 -25.33 4.46
C THR A 367 11.89 -26.16 3.49
N TYR A 368 11.08 -25.46 2.71
CA TYR A 368 10.13 -25.99 1.74
C TYR A 368 10.63 -25.72 0.32
N HIS A 369 10.89 -26.77 -0.45
CA HIS A 369 11.18 -26.63 -1.88
C HIS A 369 9.91 -26.87 -2.69
N PHE A 370 9.46 -25.84 -3.39
CA PHE A 370 8.36 -25.92 -4.33
C PHE A 370 8.89 -26.08 -5.76
N THR A 371 8.29 -26.99 -6.51
CA THR A 371 8.56 -27.21 -7.93
C THR A 371 7.23 -27.22 -8.67
N PHE A 372 6.93 -26.14 -9.37
CA PHE A 372 5.76 -26.02 -10.21
C PHE A 372 6.07 -26.48 -11.63
N THR A 373 5.13 -27.20 -12.23
CA THR A 373 5.19 -27.72 -13.60
C THR A 373 3.90 -27.45 -14.34
N GLY A 374 3.87 -27.64 -15.65
CA GLY A 374 2.68 -27.42 -16.46
C GLY A 374 2.74 -26.05 -17.14
N GLU A 375 1.68 -25.27 -17.01
CA GLU A 375 1.57 -23.94 -17.65
C GLU A 375 2.58 -22.93 -17.09
N GLU A 376 2.82 -22.97 -15.78
CA GLU A 376 3.87 -22.19 -15.13
C GLU A 376 4.91 -23.14 -14.55
N CYS A 377 6.14 -23.02 -15.04
CA CYS A 377 7.29 -23.77 -14.55
C CYS A 377 8.18 -22.85 -13.71
N GLU A 378 8.11 -23.01 -12.40
CA GLU A 378 8.88 -22.20 -11.46
C GLU A 378 9.34 -23.08 -10.28
N SER A 379 10.51 -22.77 -9.74
CA SER A 379 10.99 -23.36 -8.50
C SER A 379 11.21 -22.27 -7.46
N ALA A 380 10.92 -22.59 -6.21
CA ALA A 380 11.08 -21.66 -5.11
C ALA A 380 11.47 -22.38 -3.82
N THR A 381 12.21 -21.67 -2.99
CA THR A 381 12.55 -22.06 -1.63
C THR A 381 11.80 -21.15 -0.69
N VAL A 382 10.94 -21.73 0.15
CA VAL A 382 10.28 -21.01 1.24
C VAL A 382 10.86 -21.52 2.54
N THR A 383 11.44 -20.64 3.33
CA THR A 383 11.97 -20.98 4.66
C THR A 383 11.13 -20.29 5.72
N ILE A 384 10.63 -21.07 6.68
CA ILE A 384 9.94 -20.55 7.86
C ILE A 384 10.79 -20.92 9.07
N THR A 385 11.26 -19.93 9.79
CA THR A 385 12.04 -20.12 11.03
C THR A 385 11.92 -18.87 11.90
N ASN A 386 11.93 -19.04 13.23
CA ASN A 386 11.93 -17.93 14.18
C ASN A 386 10.87 -16.86 13.87
N LYS A 387 9.63 -17.28 13.57
CA LYS A 387 8.51 -16.38 13.24
C LYS A 387 8.76 -15.48 12.02
N THR A 388 9.60 -15.93 11.09
CA THR A 388 9.94 -15.23 9.84
C THR A 388 9.71 -16.16 8.65
N VAL A 389 9.29 -15.60 7.52
CA VAL A 389 9.20 -16.30 6.25
C VAL A 389 10.08 -15.61 5.21
N THR A 390 10.83 -16.40 4.44
CA THR A 390 11.57 -15.91 3.28
C THR A 390 11.21 -16.73 2.06
N VAL A 391 11.01 -16.06 0.92
CA VAL A 391 10.77 -16.71 -0.37
C VAL A 391 11.92 -16.37 -1.30
N LYS A 392 12.55 -17.38 -1.87
CA LYS A 392 13.63 -17.23 -2.85
C LYS A 392 13.31 -18.01 -4.11
N LYS A 393 13.73 -17.48 -5.25
CA LYS A 393 13.62 -18.17 -6.54
C LYS A 393 14.65 -19.30 -6.60
N GLY A 394 14.25 -20.44 -7.13
CA GLY A 394 15.11 -21.63 -7.19
C GLY A 394 15.08 -22.46 -5.91
N HIS A 395 15.78 -23.60 -5.95
CA HIS A 395 16.03 -24.45 -4.79
C HIS A 395 17.37 -24.09 -4.18
N GLU A 396 17.35 -23.59 -2.95
CA GLU A 396 18.54 -23.24 -2.17
C GLU A 396 18.61 -24.13 -0.92
N GLY A 397 19.82 -24.64 -0.63
CA GLY A 397 20.07 -25.47 0.54
C GLY A 397 19.36 -26.83 0.51
N ALA A 398 19.30 -27.49 1.66
CA ALA A 398 18.56 -28.74 1.84
C ALA A 398 17.11 -28.44 2.24
N ALA A 399 16.15 -29.12 1.62
CA ALA A 399 14.75 -29.03 2.00
C ALA A 399 14.35 -30.15 2.96
N ASP A 400 13.61 -29.79 4.00
CA ASP A 400 12.90 -30.73 4.87
C ASP A 400 11.70 -31.37 4.14
N ILE A 401 11.17 -30.66 3.14
CA ILE A 401 10.04 -31.12 2.34
C ILE A 401 10.12 -30.58 0.91
N HIS A 402 9.84 -31.47 -0.05
CA HIS A 402 9.74 -31.12 -1.46
C HIS A 402 8.28 -31.28 -1.93
N ILE A 403 7.75 -30.25 -2.55
CA ILE A 403 6.38 -30.18 -3.06
C ILE A 403 6.49 -29.95 -4.57
N LYS A 404 6.17 -30.98 -5.36
CA LYS A 404 6.07 -30.87 -6.81
C LYS A 404 4.61 -30.83 -7.21
N ALA A 405 4.17 -29.77 -7.89
CA ALA A 405 2.78 -29.55 -8.24
C ALA A 405 2.62 -29.09 -9.70
N ASP A 406 1.60 -29.60 -10.38
CA ASP A 406 1.04 -28.94 -11.54
C ASP A 406 0.49 -27.57 -11.14
N SER A 407 0.83 -26.50 -11.87
CA SER A 407 0.51 -25.12 -11.50
C SER A 407 -0.99 -24.89 -11.37
N ARG A 408 -1.78 -25.36 -12.36
CA ARG A 408 -3.25 -25.26 -12.32
C ARG A 408 -3.85 -26.06 -11.17
N ALA A 409 -3.33 -27.26 -10.91
CA ALA A 409 -3.78 -28.06 -9.79
C ALA A 409 -3.54 -27.36 -8.45
N TRP A 410 -2.36 -26.74 -8.26
CA TRP A 410 -2.04 -25.99 -7.05
C TRP A 410 -2.98 -24.80 -6.84
N LEU A 411 -3.18 -24.00 -7.89
CA LEU A 411 -4.05 -22.82 -7.83
C LEU A 411 -5.50 -23.19 -7.51
N ARG A 412 -6.05 -24.26 -8.11
CA ARG A 412 -7.39 -24.75 -7.75
C ARG A 412 -7.52 -25.17 -6.29
N VAL A 413 -6.48 -25.74 -5.70
CA VAL A 413 -6.48 -26.08 -4.26
C VAL A 413 -6.45 -24.81 -3.42
N LEU A 414 -5.61 -23.84 -3.80
CA LEU A 414 -5.53 -22.54 -3.13
C LEU A 414 -6.85 -21.77 -3.18
N HIS A 415 -7.55 -21.82 -4.32
CA HIS A 415 -8.85 -21.17 -4.54
C HIS A 415 -10.04 -21.94 -3.93
N LYS A 416 -9.80 -23.12 -3.35
CA LYS A 416 -10.81 -24.03 -2.78
C LYS A 416 -11.75 -24.67 -3.81
N ASP A 417 -11.39 -24.67 -5.09
CA ASP A 417 -12.11 -25.36 -6.17
C ASP A 417 -11.83 -26.88 -6.18
N SER A 418 -10.74 -27.31 -5.54
CA SER A 418 -10.37 -28.72 -5.40
C SER A 418 -9.73 -29.01 -4.05
N ALA A 419 -9.91 -30.22 -3.54
CA ALA A 419 -9.28 -30.65 -2.29
C ALA A 419 -7.83 -31.08 -2.53
N MET A 420 -6.91 -30.70 -1.62
CA MET A 420 -5.49 -31.11 -1.67
C MET A 420 -5.33 -32.63 -1.82
N LEU A 421 -6.09 -33.41 -1.05
CA LEU A 421 -6.05 -34.88 -1.12
C LEU A 421 -6.43 -35.41 -2.50
N LYS A 422 -7.42 -34.79 -3.16
CA LYS A 422 -7.86 -35.18 -4.50
C LYS A 422 -6.73 -34.99 -5.51
N GLU A 423 -6.08 -33.83 -5.52
CA GLU A 423 -4.98 -33.55 -6.46
C GLU A 423 -3.72 -34.38 -6.16
N ILE A 424 -3.51 -34.80 -4.90
CA ILE A 424 -2.46 -35.78 -4.53
C ILE A 424 -2.78 -37.17 -5.09
N VAL A 425 -4.03 -37.65 -4.93
CA VAL A 425 -4.47 -38.95 -5.46
C VAL A 425 -4.35 -39.00 -6.98
N PHE A 426 -4.71 -37.92 -7.68
CA PHE A 426 -4.51 -37.78 -9.13
C PHE A 426 -3.05 -37.53 -9.54
N ARG A 427 -2.09 -37.60 -8.60
CA ARG A 427 -0.64 -37.42 -8.81
C ARG A 427 -0.25 -36.08 -9.45
N LYS A 428 -1.14 -35.09 -9.40
CA LYS A 428 -0.91 -33.71 -9.84
C LYS A 428 -0.15 -32.90 -8.81
N ILE A 429 -0.27 -33.26 -7.53
CA ILE A 429 0.57 -32.76 -6.44
C ILE A 429 1.30 -33.94 -5.80
N ARG A 430 2.61 -33.85 -5.66
CA ARG A 430 3.47 -34.86 -5.04
C ARG A 430 4.26 -34.21 -3.91
N VAL A 431 4.20 -34.84 -2.75
CA VAL A 431 4.86 -34.35 -1.53
C VAL A 431 5.86 -35.41 -1.10
N LYS A 432 7.13 -35.04 -1.04
CA LYS A 432 8.22 -35.88 -0.54
C LYS A 432 8.75 -35.25 0.76
N GLY A 433 8.49 -35.91 1.88
CA GLY A 433 8.79 -35.42 3.23
C GLY A 433 7.62 -35.60 4.18
N SER A 434 7.68 -34.98 5.36
CA SER A 434 6.62 -35.08 6.38
C SER A 434 5.34 -34.36 5.94
N LYS A 435 4.21 -35.09 5.89
CA LYS A 435 2.88 -34.49 5.67
C LYS A 435 2.50 -33.49 6.78
N GLY A 436 3.05 -33.66 7.99
CA GLY A 436 2.88 -32.72 9.09
C GLY A 436 3.45 -31.34 8.77
N LEU A 437 4.59 -31.28 8.08
CA LEU A 437 5.20 -30.01 7.67
C LEU A 437 4.38 -29.27 6.61
N LEU A 438 3.73 -29.98 5.68
CA LEU A 438 2.81 -29.36 4.71
C LEU A 438 1.57 -28.77 5.41
N LYS A 439 1.02 -29.46 6.41
CA LYS A 439 -0.07 -28.92 7.22
C LYS A 439 0.38 -27.72 8.05
N ALA A 440 1.55 -27.80 8.68
CA ALA A 440 2.12 -26.70 9.45
C ALA A 440 2.36 -25.46 8.57
N PHE A 441 2.81 -25.65 7.33
CA PHE A 441 2.91 -24.58 6.34
C PHE A 441 1.55 -23.91 6.11
N GLY A 442 0.51 -24.68 5.78
CA GLY A 442 -0.83 -24.13 5.55
C GLY A 442 -1.39 -23.35 6.74
N ASN A 443 -1.12 -23.79 7.97
CA ASN A 443 -1.55 -23.11 9.19
C ASN A 443 -0.87 -21.75 9.42
N CYS A 444 0.25 -21.47 8.76
CA CYS A 444 0.99 -20.20 8.88
C CYS A 444 0.38 -19.07 8.05
N PHE A 445 -0.71 -19.30 7.31
CA PHE A 445 -1.32 -18.33 6.41
C PHE A 445 -2.83 -18.26 6.67
N ALA A 446 -3.41 -17.07 6.49
CA ALA A 446 -4.84 -16.81 6.66
C ALA A 446 -5.43 -16.10 5.45
#